data_AF-A0A9E4TR68-F1
#
_entry.id   AF-A0A9E4TR68-F1
#
_cell.length_a   1.000
_cell.length_b   1.000
_cell.length_c   1.000
_cell.angle_alpha   90.00
_cell.angle_beta   90.00
_cell.angle_gamma   90.00
#
_symmetry.space_group_name_H-M   'P 1'
#
loop_
_entity.id
_entity.type
_entity.pdbx_description
1 polymer ?
#
loop_
_entity_poly.entity_id
_entity_poly.type
_entity_poly.pdbx_seq_one_letter_code
_entity_poly.pdbx_strand_id
1 'polypeptide(L)'
;TAEEIKTAFEGYIAYYGTYEVDEANGQVTHRVESALFPNWIGDVQIRNYEFEGERLRLNTQPIKGARADLTNTLLWERVQGSNPGARK
;
A
#
# COMPACT_ATOMS: atom_id res chain seq x y z
N THR A 1 -2.39 25.75 0.94
CA THR A 1 -1.34 26.59 1.58
C THR A 1 -0.12 25.73 1.87
N ALA A 2 1.01 26.32 2.26
CA ALA A 2 2.20 25.54 2.64
C ALA A 2 1.91 24.60 3.84
N GLU A 3 1.06 25.04 4.77
CA GLU A 3 0.61 24.23 5.90
C GLU A 3 -0.22 23.02 5.46
N GLU A 4 -1.20 23.21 4.57
CA GLU A 4 -2.01 22.09 4.04
C GLU A 4 -1.15 21.03 3.32
N ILE A 5 -0.13 21.46 2.56
CA ILE A 5 0.81 20.55 1.89
C ILE A 5 1.61 19.74 2.92
N LYS A 6 2.11 20.40 3.97
CA LYS A 6 2.87 19.74 5.03
C LYS A 6 2.02 18.70 5.75
N THR A 7 0.81 19.07 6.18
CA THR A 7 -0.09 18.16 6.88
C THR A 7 -0.47 16.95 6.02
N ALA A 8 -0.73 17.16 4.72
CA ALA A 8 -0.98 16.06 3.80
C ALA A 8 0.25 15.15 3.65
N PHE A 9 1.43 15.71 3.49
CA PHE A 9 2.68 14.94 3.33
C PHE A 9 3.05 14.13 4.58
N GLU A 10 2.76 14.65 5.77
CA GLU A 10 3.04 13.96 7.04
C GLU A 10 2.00 12.88 7.37
N GLY A 11 0.75 13.04 6.92
CA GLY A 11 -0.36 12.16 7.32
C GLY A 11 -0.82 11.16 6.26
N TYR A 12 -0.36 11.28 5.02
CA TYR A 12 -0.86 10.50 3.89
C TYR A 12 0.28 9.96 3.04
N ILE A 13 0.11 8.74 2.54
CA ILE A 13 0.99 8.14 1.53
C ILE A 13 0.14 7.71 0.35
N ALA A 14 0.64 7.98 -0.85
CA ALA A 14 0.05 7.52 -2.09
C ALA A 14 1.15 7.08 -3.04
N TYR A 15 0.89 6.02 -3.78
CA TYR A 15 1.71 5.59 -4.89
C TYR A 15 0.86 4.75 -5.85
N TYR A 16 1.31 4.64 -7.09
CA TYR A 16 0.72 3.74 -8.07
C TYR A 16 1.79 3.17 -9.00
N GLY A 17 1.39 2.13 -9.71
CA GLY A 17 2.18 1.46 -10.73
C GLY A 17 1.68 0.03 -10.92
N THR A 18 2.47 -0.77 -11.60
CA THR A 18 2.19 -2.19 -11.80
C THR A 18 2.47 -3.03 -10.55
N TYR A 19 1.89 -4.23 -10.50
CA TYR A 19 2.17 -5.19 -9.45
C TYR A 19 2.21 -6.62 -9.99
N GLU A 20 2.96 -7.46 -9.30
CA GLU A 20 3.08 -8.90 -9.52
C GLU A 20 2.74 -9.63 -8.22
N VAL A 21 2.06 -10.78 -8.32
CA VAL A 21 1.69 -11.62 -7.16
C VAL A 21 2.46 -12.93 -7.23
N ASP A 22 3.17 -13.24 -6.15
CA ASP A 22 3.82 -14.53 -5.91
C ASP A 22 3.02 -15.27 -4.85
N GLU A 23 2.11 -16.15 -5.30
CA GLU A 23 1.25 -16.92 -4.41
C GLU A 23 2.02 -17.97 -3.60
N ALA A 24 3.13 -18.49 -4.14
CA ALA A 24 3.91 -19.51 -3.46
C ALA A 24 4.62 -18.95 -2.22
N ASN A 25 5.08 -17.70 -2.30
CA ASN A 25 5.74 -17.00 -1.20
C ASN A 25 4.80 -16.06 -0.42
N GLY A 26 3.54 -15.93 -0.83
CA GLY A 26 2.57 -15.04 -0.20
C GLY A 26 2.95 -13.56 -0.29
N GLN A 27 3.47 -13.13 -1.44
CA GLN A 27 3.98 -11.77 -1.64
C GLN A 27 3.32 -11.04 -2.81
N VAL A 28 3.17 -9.73 -2.66
CA VAL A 28 2.86 -8.80 -3.73
C VAL A 28 4.03 -7.85 -3.91
N THR A 29 4.49 -7.70 -5.14
CA THR A 29 5.59 -6.80 -5.50
C THR A 29 5.03 -5.67 -6.34
N HIS A 30 5.06 -4.44 -5.82
CA HIS A 30 4.68 -3.24 -6.56
C HIS A 30 5.92 -2.60 -7.21
N ARG A 31 5.82 -2.25 -8.49
CA ARG A 31 6.80 -1.41 -9.18
C ARG A 31 6.26 0.00 -9.23
N VAL A 32 6.86 0.91 -8.45
CA VAL A 32 6.30 2.24 -8.23
C VAL A 32 6.63 3.17 -9.41
N GLU A 33 5.60 3.62 -10.12
CA GLU A 33 5.73 4.58 -11.23
C GLU A 33 5.64 6.02 -10.75
N SER A 34 4.81 6.28 -9.73
CA SER A 34 4.74 7.58 -9.07
C SER A 34 4.33 7.43 -7.61
N ALA A 35 4.77 8.35 -6.77
CA ALA A 35 4.48 8.37 -5.35
C ALA A 35 4.47 9.80 -4.80
N LEU A 36 3.68 10.01 -3.75
CA LEU A 36 3.73 11.22 -2.95
C LEU A 36 5.07 11.37 -2.25
N PHE A 37 5.68 10.25 -1.82
CA PHE A 37 7.03 10.23 -1.27
C PHE A 37 8.04 9.97 -2.40
N PRO A 38 8.79 10.98 -2.87
CA PRO A 38 9.54 10.88 -4.13
C PRO A 38 10.63 9.81 -4.12
N ASN A 39 11.16 9.45 -2.95
CA ASN A 39 12.19 8.42 -2.81
C ASN A 39 11.70 7.02 -3.21
N TRP A 40 10.38 6.80 -3.35
CA TRP A 40 9.83 5.53 -3.82
C TRP A 40 9.68 5.45 -5.33
N ILE A 41 9.79 6.57 -6.06
CA ILE A 41 9.60 6.57 -7.52
C ILE A 41 10.70 5.74 -8.17
N GLY A 42 10.31 4.73 -8.97
CA GLY A 42 11.21 3.76 -9.60
C GLY A 42 11.67 2.62 -8.68
N ASP A 43 11.27 2.63 -7.40
CA ASP A 43 11.62 1.59 -6.44
C ASP A 43 10.62 0.42 -6.46
N VAL A 44 11.01 -0.69 -5.84
CA VAL A 44 10.22 -1.90 -5.69
C VAL A 44 9.73 -2.04 -4.26
N GLN A 45 8.42 -2.12 -4.09
CA GLN A 45 7.77 -2.25 -2.79
C GLN A 45 7.20 -3.67 -2.64
N ILE A 46 7.92 -4.52 -1.91
CA ILE A 46 7.49 -5.89 -1.60
C ILE A 46 6.62 -5.86 -0.34
N ARG A 47 5.50 -6.58 -0.37
CA ARG A 47 4.55 -6.74 0.73
C ARG A 47 4.22 -8.21 0.91
N ASN A 48 4.24 -8.70 2.16
CA ASN A 48 3.63 -9.99 2.48
C ASN A 48 2.11 -9.79 2.54
N TYR A 49 1.33 -10.70 1.97
CA TYR A 49 -0.12 -10.62 2.00
C TYR A 49 -0.77 -11.79 2.74
N GLU A 50 -1.92 -11.53 3.34
CA GLU A 50 -2.74 -12.53 4.01
C GLU A 50 -4.23 -12.18 3.83
N PHE A 51 -5.06 -13.20 3.60
CA PHE A 51 -6.50 -13.04 3.55
C PHE A 51 -7.15 -13.62 4.81
N GLU A 52 -8.02 -12.82 5.43
CA GLU A 52 -8.86 -13.20 6.57
C GLU A 52 -10.33 -12.93 6.20
N GLY A 53 -11.00 -13.93 5.64
CA GLY A 53 -12.36 -13.75 5.08
C GLY A 53 -12.37 -12.71 3.96
N GLU A 54 -13.11 -11.62 4.15
CA GLU A 54 -13.23 -10.53 3.17
C GLU A 54 -12.14 -9.45 3.31
N ARG A 55 -11.18 -9.65 4.22
CA ARG A 55 -10.10 -8.69 4.48
C ARG A 55 -8.79 -9.15 3.89
N LEU A 56 -8.05 -8.20 3.34
CA LEU A 56 -6.68 -8.37 2.85
C LEU A 56 -5.74 -7.54 3.75
N ARG A 57 -4.78 -8.21 4.37
CA ARG A 57 -3.68 -7.59 5.10
C ARG A 57 -2.45 -7.56 4.21
N LEU A 58 -1.84 -6.38 4.03
CA LEU A 58 -0.53 -6.23 3.38
C LEU A 58 0.46 -5.67 4.39
N ASN A 59 1.57 -6.36 4.60
CA ASN A 59 2.62 -5.95 5.51
C ASN A 59 3.90 -5.61 4.74
N THR A 60 4.61 -4.56 5.12
CA THR A 60 6.00 -4.37 4.65
C THR A 60 6.86 -5.55 5.12
N GLN A 61 7.94 -5.82 4.39
CA GLN A 61 9.05 -6.55 5.01
C GLN A 61 9.53 -5.79 6.25
N PRO A 62 10.07 -6.46 7.28
CA PRO A 62 10.58 -5.78 8.48
C PRO A 62 11.57 -4.70 8.09
N ILE A 63 11.21 -3.44 8.38
CA ILE A 63 12.07 -2.28 8.16
C ILE A 63 12.95 -2.18 9.39
N LYS A 64 14.25 -2.41 9.22
CA LYS A 64 15.20 -2.30 10.32
C LYS A 64 15.26 -0.85 10.81
N GLY A 65 14.70 -0.60 11.98
CA GLY A 65 14.76 0.71 12.64
C GLY A 65 15.95 0.79 13.59
N ALA A 66 16.35 2.02 13.94
CA ALA A 66 17.48 2.25 14.85
C ALA A 66 17.23 1.77 16.30
N ARG A 67 15.96 1.60 16.70
CA ARG A 67 15.56 1.17 18.06
C ARG A 67 14.79 -0.16 18.08
N ALA A 68 14.00 -0.41 17.04
CA ALA A 68 13.24 -1.64 16.86
C ALA A 68 12.91 -1.78 15.38
N ASP A 69 12.66 -3.01 14.93
CA ASP A 69 12.12 -3.26 13.61
C ASP A 69 10.68 -2.74 13.51
N LEU A 70 10.34 -2.18 12.35
CA LEU A 70 9.02 -1.62 12.06
C LEU A 70 8.38 -2.42 10.92
N THR A 71 7.13 -2.78 11.11
CA THR A 71 6.28 -3.32 10.05
C THR A 71 5.07 -2.41 9.89
N ASN A 72 4.87 -1.88 8.69
CA ASN A 72 3.66 -1.13 8.37
C ASN A 72 2.62 -2.06 7.76
N THR A 73 1.36 -1.90 8.17
CA THR A 73 0.24 -2.75 7.75
C THR A 73 -0.82 -1.92 7.03
N LEU A 74 -1.22 -2.36 5.84
CA LEU A 74 -2.44 -1.92 5.17
C LEU A 74 -3.51 -3.00 5.34
N LEU A 75 -4.67 -2.60 5.85
CA LEU A 75 -5.82 -3.48 5.96
C LEU A 75 -6.89 -3.01 4.99
N TRP A 76 -7.23 -3.87 4.04
CA TRP A 76 -8.26 -3.66 3.04
C TRP A 76 -9.46 -4.54 3.34
N GLU A 77 -10.65 -4.03 3.04
CA GLU A 77 -11.87 -4.81 3.02
C GLU A 77 -12.43 -4.75 1.60
N ARG A 78 -12.85 -5.90 1.07
CA ARG A 78 -13.47 -5.95 -0.25
C ARG A 78 -14.77 -5.12 -0.23
N VAL A 79 -14.85 -4.12 -1.10
CA VAL A 79 -16.12 -3.40 -1.30
C VAL A 79 -17.13 -4.39 -1.87
N GLN A 80 -18.18 -4.68 -1.09
CA GLN A 80 -19.33 -5.46 -1.58
C GLN A 80 -20.09 -4.62 -2.60
N GLY A 81 -20.41 -5.20 -3.76
CA GLY A 81 -20.86 -4.45 -4.92
C GLY A 81 -22.06 -3.54 -4.65
N SER A 82 -21.87 -2.22 -4.84
CA SER A 82 -22.91 -1.39 -5.40
C SER A 82 -23.11 -1.81 -6.85
N ASN A 83 -24.35 -2.13 -7.21
CA ASN A 83 -24.75 -2.55 -8.56
C ASN A 83 -24.15 -1.61 -9.64
N PRO A 84 -23.38 -2.12 -10.62
CA PRO A 84 -22.77 -1.30 -11.68
C PRO A 84 -23.77 -0.56 -12.58
N GLY A 85 -25.08 -0.81 -12.42
CA GLY A 85 -26.15 -0.21 -13.22
C GLY A 85 -26.74 1.12 -12.74
N ALA A 86 -26.31 1.67 -11.59
CA ALA A 86 -26.85 2.94 -11.08
C ALA A 86 -25.94 4.13 -11.41
N ARG A 87 -25.90 4.54 -12.68
CA ARG A 87 -25.59 5.94 -13.02
C ARG A 87 -26.91 6.67 -13.21
N LYS A 88 -27.13 7.74 -12.44
CA LYS A 88 -28.02 8.83 -12.84
C LYS A 88 -27.26 9.77 -13.76
#